data_AF-A0A0Q9SHH9-F1
#
_entry.id   AF-A0A0Q9SHH9-F1
#
_cell.length_a   1.000
_cell.length_b   1.000
_cell.length_c   1.000
_cell.angle_alpha   90.00
_cell.angle_beta   90.00
_cell.angle_gamma   90.00
#
_symmetry.space_group_name_H-M   'P 1'
#
loop_
_entity.id
_entity.type
_entity.pdbx_description
1 polymer ?
#
loop_
_entity_poly.entity_id
_entity_poly.type
_entity_poly.pdbx_seq_one_letter_code
_entity_poly.pdbx_strand_id
1 'polypeptide(L)'
;MADEASELAARVAEQAAALAELLAAAGVADRARVDETYSALATTLERLGAALRASGDDGPRPSPPVDVIVPVLGVDACPAGWVGAILEPGAPRPRIAVASTIADLVETVRQSLDLAAVAIAWDDADSLPRDQVDEVDAWVRGRPTVTVIEAHPELSFAVMAGAPIVAGKKTDEGRVARLAALAAAGLPSPSVLNGSGYAADDVLDACAAAWTAARRMNGDAHPLPDPPQTFADGIPAAIWV
;
A
#
# COMPACT_ATOMS: atom_id res chain seq x y z
N MET A 1 3.25 -21.68 -1.23
CA MET A 1 1.91 -21.50 -1.85
C MET A 1 0.91 -22.60 -1.48
N ALA A 2 0.86 -23.77 -2.13
CA ALA A 2 -0.10 -24.84 -1.75
C ALA A 2 0.14 -25.42 -0.34
N ASP A 3 1.40 -25.35 0.10
CA ASP A 3 1.86 -25.81 1.41
C ASP A 3 1.50 -24.81 2.53
N GLU A 4 1.85 -23.53 2.38
CA GLU A 4 1.51 -22.47 3.35
C GLU A 4 0.01 -22.21 3.51
N ALA A 5 -0.77 -22.31 2.42
CA ALA A 5 -2.23 -22.22 2.52
C ALA A 5 -2.83 -23.44 3.24
N SER A 6 -2.21 -24.62 3.09
CA SER A 6 -2.59 -25.81 3.87
C SER A 6 -2.18 -25.67 5.33
N GLU A 7 -1.02 -25.08 5.60
CA GLU A 7 -0.50 -24.85 6.94
C GLU A 7 -1.32 -23.79 7.70
N LEU A 8 -1.73 -22.71 7.03
CA LEU A 8 -2.62 -21.71 7.61
C LEU A 8 -4.03 -22.27 7.86
N ALA A 9 -4.57 -23.05 6.93
CA ALA A 9 -5.85 -23.73 7.13
C ALA A 9 -5.80 -24.72 8.31
N ALA A 10 -4.70 -25.48 8.45
CA ALA A 10 -4.48 -26.39 9.57
C ALA A 10 -4.41 -25.63 10.91
N ARG A 11 -3.68 -24.51 10.96
CA ARG A 11 -3.59 -23.66 12.15
C ARG A 11 -4.93 -23.04 12.54
N VAL A 12 -5.75 -22.62 11.58
CA VAL A 12 -7.09 -22.09 11.86
C VAL A 12 -8.02 -23.18 12.39
N ALA A 13 -7.96 -24.40 11.84
CA ALA A 13 -8.73 -25.53 12.34
C ALA A 13 -8.35 -25.92 13.78
N GLU A 14 -7.04 -25.89 14.10
CA GLU A 14 -6.52 -26.14 15.44
C GLU A 14 -6.99 -25.08 16.44
N GLN A 15 -6.93 -23.79 16.09
CA GLN A 15 -7.41 -22.71 16.95
C GLN A 15 -8.93 -22.78 17.17
N ALA A 16 -9.69 -23.18 16.15
CA ALA A 16 -11.13 -23.38 16.28
C ALA A 16 -11.44 -24.54 17.24
N ALA A 17 -10.68 -25.64 17.19
CA ALA A 17 -10.85 -26.77 18.12
C ALA A 17 -10.53 -26.37 19.57
N ALA A 18 -9.46 -25.61 19.79
CA ALA A 18 -9.11 -25.08 21.11
C ALA A 18 -10.20 -24.14 21.67
N LEU A 19 -10.83 -23.32 20.82
CA LEU A 19 -11.95 -22.48 21.20
C LEU A 19 -13.17 -23.31 21.64
N ALA A 20 -13.48 -24.41 20.95
CA ALA A 20 -14.58 -25.31 21.33
C ALA A 20 -14.35 -25.95 22.71
N GLU A 21 -13.10 -26.36 23.02
CA GLU A 21 -12.75 -26.89 24.34
C GLU A 21 -12.88 -25.85 25.45
N LEU A 22 -12.46 -24.61 25.21
CA LEU A 22 -12.61 -23.50 26.15
C LEU A 22 -14.08 -23.16 26.41
N LEU A 23 -14.93 -23.15 25.38
CA LEU A 23 -16.37 -22.93 25.51
C LEU A 23 -17.05 -24.07 26.29
N ALA A 24 -16.60 -25.31 26.08
CA ALA A 24 -17.06 -26.47 26.85
C ALA A 24 -16.66 -26.38 28.33
N ALA A 25 -15.44 -25.92 28.62
CA ALA A 25 -14.95 -25.72 29.99
C ALA A 25 -15.64 -24.54 30.70
N ALA A 26 -16.08 -23.53 29.95
CA ALA A 26 -16.79 -22.37 30.46
C ALA A 26 -18.29 -22.62 30.79
N GLY A 27 -18.81 -23.83 30.53
CA GLY A 27 -20.17 -24.21 30.91
C GLY A 27 -21.27 -23.50 30.12
N VAL A 28 -20.99 -23.10 28.87
CA VAL A 28 -21.99 -22.49 27.97
C VAL A 28 -23.16 -23.47 27.77
N ALA A 29 -24.38 -23.02 28.12
CA ALA A 29 -25.53 -23.89 28.37
C ALA A 29 -26.13 -24.61 27.15
N ASP A 30 -25.66 -24.34 25.93
CA ASP A 30 -26.20 -24.92 24.68
C ASP A 30 -25.07 -25.46 23.79
N ARG A 31 -24.56 -26.63 24.20
CA ARG A 31 -23.44 -27.31 23.55
C ARG A 31 -23.73 -27.70 22.09
N ALA A 32 -24.99 -28.02 21.79
CA ALA A 32 -25.42 -28.38 20.43
C ALA A 32 -25.26 -27.20 19.46
N ARG A 33 -25.61 -25.99 19.90
CA ARG A 33 -25.47 -24.76 19.08
C ARG A 33 -24.02 -24.34 18.86
N VAL A 34 -23.15 -24.62 19.84
CA VAL A 34 -21.69 -24.43 19.69
C VAL A 34 -21.12 -25.42 18.66
N ASP A 35 -21.47 -26.70 18.76
CA ASP A 35 -21.01 -27.75 17.84
C ASP A 35 -21.49 -27.52 16.39
N GLU A 36 -22.72 -27.01 16.23
CA GLU A 36 -23.29 -26.63 14.92
C GLU A 36 -22.53 -25.44 14.30
N THR A 37 -22.26 -24.40 15.09
CA THR A 37 -21.51 -23.22 14.64
C THR A 37 -20.08 -23.59 14.26
N TYR A 38 -19.45 -24.49 15.04
CA TYR A 38 -18.11 -25.00 14.76
C TYR A 38 -18.06 -25.80 13.45
N SER A 39 -19.00 -26.73 13.25
CA SER A 39 -19.07 -27.53 12.02
C SER A 39 -19.30 -26.66 10.78
N ALA A 40 -20.13 -25.62 10.90
CA ALA A 40 -20.37 -24.66 9.81
C ALA A 40 -19.11 -23.86 9.46
N LEU A 41 -18.33 -23.43 10.46
CA LEU A 41 -17.06 -22.73 10.25
C LEU A 41 -16.03 -23.64 9.57
N ALA A 42 -15.84 -24.87 10.05
CA ALA A 42 -14.93 -25.85 9.45
C ALA A 42 -15.28 -26.13 7.97
N THR A 43 -16.56 -26.36 7.67
CA THR A 43 -17.04 -26.59 6.30
C THR A 43 -16.79 -25.37 5.39
N THR A 44 -16.90 -24.16 5.93
CA THR A 44 -16.67 -22.92 5.18
C THR A 44 -15.19 -22.75 4.83
N LEU A 45 -14.30 -23.06 5.77
CA LEU A 45 -12.84 -23.00 5.58
C LEU A 45 -12.35 -24.05 4.57
N GLU A 46 -12.90 -25.27 4.60
CA GLU A 46 -12.59 -26.32 3.62
C GLU A 46 -12.97 -25.88 2.19
N ARG A 47 -14.14 -25.27 2.02
CA ARG A 47 -14.59 -24.75 0.72
C ARG A 47 -13.72 -23.60 0.22
N LEU A 48 -13.28 -22.71 1.11
CA LEU A 48 -12.34 -21.64 0.78
C LEU A 48 -10.99 -22.22 0.32
N GLY A 49 -10.46 -23.21 1.05
CA GLY A 49 -9.21 -23.89 0.69
C GLY A 49 -9.29 -24.65 -0.65
N ALA A 50 -10.45 -25.19 -1.01
CA ALA A 50 -10.69 -25.81 -2.31
C ALA A 50 -10.79 -24.77 -3.44
N ALA A 51 -11.48 -23.65 -3.19
CA ALA A 51 -11.62 -22.56 -4.15
C ALA A 51 -10.26 -21.92 -4.49
N LEU A 52 -9.42 -21.67 -3.48
CA LEU A 52 -8.09 -21.08 -3.64
C LEU A 52 -7.11 -21.97 -4.45
N ARG A 53 -7.28 -23.29 -4.41
CA ARG A 53 -6.49 -24.25 -5.22
C ARG A 53 -7.00 -24.36 -6.66
N ALA A 54 -8.30 -24.13 -6.86
CA ALA A 54 -8.93 -24.18 -8.18
C ALA A 54 -8.67 -22.91 -9.01
N SER A 55 -8.42 -21.78 -8.35
CA SER A 55 -8.06 -20.50 -8.98
C SER A 55 -6.58 -20.43 -9.37
N GLY A 56 -6.01 -21.51 -9.91
CA GLY A 56 -4.61 -21.61 -10.36
C GLY A 56 -4.27 -20.69 -11.54
N ASP A 57 -4.36 -19.38 -11.31
CA ASP A 57 -3.68 -18.36 -12.09
C ASP A 57 -2.27 -18.22 -11.51
N ASP A 58 -1.24 -18.35 -12.35
CA ASP A 58 0.10 -17.84 -12.02
C ASP A 58 0.01 -16.31 -12.07
N GLY A 59 -0.74 -15.74 -11.14
CA GLY A 59 -0.85 -14.30 -10.96
C GLY A 59 0.55 -13.70 -10.75
N PRO A 60 0.74 -12.40 -11.06
CA PRO A 60 1.99 -11.72 -10.79
C PRO A 60 2.48 -12.08 -9.39
N ARG A 61 3.67 -12.70 -9.31
CA ARG A 61 4.25 -13.04 -8.02
C ARG A 61 4.50 -11.74 -7.25
N PRO A 62 4.26 -11.72 -5.92
CA PRO A 62 4.61 -10.59 -5.09
C PRO A 62 6.04 -10.17 -5.40
N SER A 63 6.24 -8.86 -5.63
CA SER A 63 7.59 -8.35 -5.86
C SER A 63 8.45 -8.61 -4.62
N PRO A 64 9.76 -8.89 -4.79
CA PRO A 64 10.64 -9.03 -3.65
C PRO A 64 10.56 -7.76 -2.76
N PRO A 65 10.78 -7.90 -1.44
CA PRO A 65 10.82 -6.77 -0.53
C PRO A 65 11.73 -5.65 -1.07
N VAL A 66 11.23 -4.41 -1.04
CA VAL A 66 12.01 -3.26 -1.54
C VAL A 66 13.18 -2.97 -0.61
N ASP A 67 14.37 -2.81 -1.17
CA ASP A 67 15.51 -2.24 -0.47
C ASP A 67 15.58 -0.74 -0.72
N VAL A 68 15.73 0.07 0.34
CA VAL A 68 15.77 1.52 0.23
C VAL A 68 17.23 1.96 0.23
N ILE A 69 17.77 2.27 -0.96
CA ILE A 69 19.19 2.61 -1.12
C ILE A 69 19.49 4.12 -1.00
N VAL A 70 18.47 4.96 -1.22
CA VAL A 70 18.54 6.42 -1.08
C VAL A 70 17.24 6.95 -0.48
N PRO A 71 17.24 8.11 0.18
CA PRO A 71 16.02 8.72 0.67
C PRO A 71 15.05 9.07 -0.47
N VAL A 72 13.80 8.66 -0.32
CA VAL A 72 12.71 8.96 -1.25
C VAL A 72 11.46 9.39 -0.49
N LEU A 73 10.58 10.11 -1.18
CA LEU A 73 9.32 10.61 -0.65
C LEU A 73 8.19 10.21 -1.58
N GLY A 74 7.17 9.53 -1.05
CA GLY A 74 5.87 9.43 -1.72
C GLY A 74 4.94 10.46 -1.12
N VAL A 75 4.18 11.17 -1.95
CA VAL A 75 3.20 12.16 -1.50
C VAL A 75 1.83 11.81 -2.02
N ASP A 76 0.81 12.10 -1.22
CA ASP A 76 -0.58 12.07 -1.61
C ASP A 76 -1.27 13.35 -1.14
N ALA A 77 -2.27 13.79 -1.90
CA ALA A 77 -2.98 15.00 -1.58
C ALA A 77 -4.14 14.71 -0.63
N CYS A 78 -4.30 15.55 0.38
CA CYS A 78 -5.36 15.42 1.37
C CYS A 78 -6.11 16.75 1.56
N PRO A 79 -7.25 16.76 2.27
CA PRO A 79 -8.02 18.00 2.48
C PRO A 79 -7.26 19.13 3.19
N ALA A 80 -6.17 18.82 3.90
CA ALA A 80 -5.34 19.80 4.60
C ALA A 80 -4.06 20.20 3.84
N GLY A 81 -3.87 19.71 2.61
CA GLY A 81 -2.67 19.92 1.81
C GLY A 81 -2.09 18.59 1.32
N TRP A 82 -0.94 18.21 1.85
CA TRP A 82 -0.17 17.05 1.40
C TRP A 82 0.27 16.20 2.58
N VAL A 83 0.16 14.88 2.42
CA VAL A 83 0.77 13.89 3.29
C VAL A 83 1.92 13.22 2.55
N GLY A 84 3.03 13.00 3.25
CA GLY A 84 4.25 12.41 2.70
C GLY A 84 4.71 11.21 3.50
N ALA A 85 5.01 10.11 2.82
CA ALA A 85 5.70 8.95 3.37
C ALA A 85 7.17 8.97 2.95
N ILE A 86 8.04 9.13 3.94
CA ILE A 86 9.49 9.19 3.78
C ILE A 86 10.07 7.79 4.00
N LEU A 87 10.82 7.30 3.02
CA LEU A 87 11.63 6.09 3.14
C LEU A 87 13.10 6.46 3.18
N GLU A 88 13.82 5.94 4.16
CA GLU A 88 15.24 6.19 4.37
C GLU A 88 16.00 4.86 4.50
N PRO A 89 17.24 4.79 3.99
CA PRO A 89 18.07 3.61 4.16
C PRO A 89 18.23 3.21 5.63
N GLY A 90 17.89 1.97 5.95
CA GLY A 90 18.00 1.42 7.31
C GLY A 90 16.94 1.90 8.31
N ALA A 91 15.99 2.75 7.90
CA ALA A 91 14.88 3.13 8.78
C ALA A 91 13.91 1.95 8.98
N PRO A 92 13.41 1.71 10.20
CA PRO A 92 12.60 0.52 10.50
C PRO A 92 11.16 0.60 10.00
N ARG A 93 10.70 1.76 9.54
CA ARG A 93 9.35 1.99 9.00
C ARG A 93 9.28 3.33 8.27
N PRO A 94 8.27 3.57 7.41
CA PRO A 94 8.02 4.87 6.81
C PRO A 94 7.74 5.95 7.87
N ARG A 95 8.35 7.13 7.70
CA ARG A 95 8.06 8.33 8.50
C ARG A 95 7.05 9.20 7.77
N ILE A 96 6.07 9.72 8.51
CA ILE A 96 5.03 10.58 7.93
C ILE A 96 5.34 12.05 8.18
N ALA A 97 5.22 12.86 7.14
CA ALA A 97 5.28 14.32 7.18
C ALA A 97 4.03 14.91 6.52
N VAL A 98 3.66 16.13 6.89
CA VAL A 98 2.52 16.85 6.30
C VAL A 98 2.88 18.30 6.09
N ALA A 99 2.34 18.92 5.04
CA ALA A 99 2.42 20.36 4.83
C ALA A 99 1.21 20.85 4.02
N SER A 100 0.97 22.15 4.02
CA SER A 100 -0.10 22.76 3.22
C SER A 100 0.18 22.75 1.73
N THR A 101 1.46 22.70 1.33
CA THR A 101 1.89 22.66 -0.08
C THR A 101 2.92 21.56 -0.32
N ILE A 102 2.99 21.03 -1.53
CA ILE A 102 3.98 20.04 -1.96
C ILE A 102 5.39 20.62 -1.88
N ALA A 103 5.55 21.90 -2.21
CA ALA A 103 6.82 22.61 -2.12
C ALA A 103 7.34 22.66 -0.68
N ASP A 104 6.47 23.03 0.28
CA ASP A 104 6.82 23.08 1.71
C ASP A 104 7.10 21.68 2.27
N LEU A 105 6.32 20.68 1.84
CA LEU A 105 6.53 19.29 2.24
C LEU A 105 7.92 18.81 1.80
N VAL A 106 8.25 18.98 0.52
CA VAL A 106 9.55 18.58 -0.02
C VAL A 106 10.68 19.34 0.63
N GLU A 107 10.56 20.66 0.80
CA GLU A 107 11.61 21.47 1.42
C GLU A 107 11.85 21.05 2.88
N THR A 108 10.78 20.78 3.64
CA THR A 108 10.88 20.31 5.02
C THR A 108 11.64 18.98 5.11
N VAL A 109 11.36 18.03 4.21
CA VAL A 109 12.08 16.75 4.18
C VAL A 109 13.55 16.96 3.81
N ARG A 110 13.83 17.85 2.86
CA ARG A 110 15.18 18.14 2.37
C ARG A 110 16.07 18.85 3.40
N GLN A 111 15.50 19.50 4.40
CA GLN A 111 16.28 20.06 5.51
C GLN A 111 17.05 18.99 6.30
N SER A 112 16.56 17.74 6.28
CA SER A 112 17.14 16.63 7.05
C SER A 112 17.75 15.53 6.20
N LEU A 113 17.37 15.45 4.91
CA LEU A 113 17.71 14.33 4.03
C LEU A 113 18.12 14.81 2.64
N ASP A 114 19.10 14.14 2.06
CA ASP A 114 19.43 14.29 0.64
C ASP A 114 18.41 13.49 -0.20
N LEU A 115 17.25 14.11 -0.41
CA LEU A 115 16.11 13.47 -1.07
C LEU A 115 16.39 13.27 -2.56
N ALA A 116 16.41 12.00 -3.01
CA ALA A 116 16.72 11.66 -4.40
C ALA A 116 15.50 11.75 -5.33
N ALA A 117 14.34 11.33 -4.85
CA ALA A 117 13.11 11.29 -5.64
C ALA A 117 11.85 11.61 -4.83
N VAL A 118 10.87 12.17 -5.53
CA VAL A 118 9.50 12.40 -5.07
C VAL A 118 8.55 11.70 -6.04
N ALA A 119 7.78 10.73 -5.55
CA ALA A 119 6.66 10.15 -6.26
C ALA A 119 5.37 10.83 -5.81
N ILE A 120 4.57 11.29 -6.77
CA ILE A 120 3.26 11.87 -6.53
C ILE A 120 2.22 10.79 -6.80
N ALA A 121 1.42 10.46 -5.79
CA ALA A 121 0.26 9.60 -5.93
C ALA A 121 -0.81 10.34 -6.75
N TRP A 122 -1.21 9.71 -7.84
CA TRP A 122 -2.38 10.09 -8.61
C TRP A 122 -3.36 8.93 -8.53
N ASP A 123 -4.54 9.19 -7.97
CA ASP A 123 -5.68 8.27 -8.12
C ASP A 123 -6.51 8.67 -9.38
N ASP A 124 -7.55 7.91 -9.70
CA ASP A 124 -8.49 8.23 -10.78
C ASP A 124 -8.74 9.75 -10.95
N ALA A 125 -8.58 10.24 -12.18
CA ALA A 125 -8.40 11.66 -12.56
C ALA A 125 -9.45 12.69 -12.08
N ASP A 126 -10.46 12.29 -11.31
CA ASP A 126 -11.52 13.13 -10.74
C ASP A 126 -11.35 13.43 -9.23
N SER A 127 -10.32 12.89 -8.56
CA SER A 127 -10.20 12.98 -7.09
C SER A 127 -9.46 14.19 -6.56
N LEU A 128 -8.46 14.70 -7.28
CA LEU A 128 -7.66 15.83 -6.79
C LEU A 128 -8.40 17.15 -7.02
N PRO A 129 -8.57 17.97 -5.97
CA PRO A 129 -8.91 19.38 -6.10
C PRO A 129 -8.06 20.09 -7.16
N ARG A 130 -8.68 20.89 -8.03
CA ARG A 130 -7.99 21.56 -9.15
C ARG A 130 -6.81 22.42 -8.69
N ASP A 131 -6.93 23.02 -7.52
CA ASP A 131 -5.86 23.79 -6.87
C ASP A 131 -4.62 22.94 -6.58
N GLN A 132 -4.77 21.69 -6.16
CA GLN A 132 -3.62 20.78 -5.94
C GLN A 132 -3.00 20.33 -7.26
N VAL A 133 -3.80 20.13 -8.31
CA VAL A 133 -3.29 19.83 -9.66
C VAL A 133 -2.48 21.01 -10.19
N ASP A 134 -3.02 22.22 -10.10
CA ASP A 134 -2.34 23.45 -10.53
C ASP A 134 -1.06 23.70 -9.70
N GLU A 135 -1.08 23.37 -8.40
CA GLU A 135 0.07 23.47 -7.51
C GLU A 135 1.20 22.51 -7.91
N VAL A 136 0.89 21.23 -8.17
CA VAL A 136 1.88 20.26 -8.67
C VAL A 136 2.45 20.72 -10.01
N ASP A 137 1.59 21.16 -10.92
CA ASP A 137 2.00 21.61 -12.24
C ASP A 137 2.95 22.82 -12.16
N ALA A 138 2.63 23.80 -11.31
CA ALA A 138 3.52 24.93 -11.02
C ALA A 138 4.85 24.50 -10.40
N TRP A 139 4.81 23.55 -9.45
CA TRP A 139 6.00 23.04 -8.77
C TRP A 139 6.94 22.28 -9.72
N VAL A 140 6.40 21.36 -10.55
CA VAL A 140 7.19 20.59 -11.52
C VAL A 140 7.77 21.49 -12.61
N ARG A 141 7.03 22.50 -13.09
CA ARG A 141 7.56 23.50 -14.03
C ARG A 141 8.65 24.37 -13.42
N GLY A 142 8.69 24.50 -12.10
CA GLY A 142 9.81 25.08 -11.34
C GLY A 142 11.12 24.29 -11.43
N ARG A 143 11.11 23.10 -12.05
CA ARG A 143 12.27 22.21 -12.24
C ARG A 143 12.98 21.91 -10.91
N PRO A 144 12.31 21.24 -9.97
CA PRO A 144 12.93 20.88 -8.70
C PRO A 144 14.16 19.99 -8.96
N THR A 145 15.12 20.03 -8.03
CA THR A 145 16.39 19.29 -8.15
C THR A 145 16.27 17.80 -7.82
N VAL A 146 15.10 17.35 -7.39
CA VAL A 146 14.77 15.95 -7.12
C VAL A 146 14.16 15.31 -8.37
N THR A 147 14.29 13.99 -8.49
CA THR A 147 13.56 13.25 -9.53
C THR A 147 12.08 13.22 -9.19
N VAL A 148 11.22 13.77 -10.05
CA VAL A 148 9.76 13.70 -9.87
C VAL A 148 9.20 12.56 -10.72
N ILE A 149 8.38 11.70 -10.12
CA ILE A 149 7.68 10.64 -10.84
C ILE A 149 6.19 10.61 -10.49
N GLU A 150 5.38 10.18 -11.45
CA GLU A 150 3.96 9.86 -11.25
C GLU A 150 3.83 8.38 -10.86
N ALA A 151 3.05 8.12 -9.81
CA ALA A 151 2.73 6.78 -9.34
C ALA A 151 1.22 6.66 -9.13
N HIS A 152 0.65 5.50 -9.43
CA HIS A 152 -0.77 5.21 -9.25
C HIS A 152 -0.95 4.18 -8.14
N PRO A 153 -1.50 4.54 -6.97
CA PRO A 153 -1.60 3.63 -5.83
C PRO A 153 -2.32 2.32 -6.14
N GLU A 154 -3.38 2.34 -6.96
CA GLU A 154 -4.10 1.13 -7.37
C GLU A 154 -3.17 0.13 -8.06
N LEU A 155 -2.29 0.65 -8.93
CA LEU A 155 -1.34 -0.16 -9.68
C LEU A 155 -0.19 -0.62 -8.79
N SER A 156 0.36 0.26 -7.95
CA SER A 156 1.37 -0.11 -6.96
C SER A 156 0.87 -1.23 -6.04
N PHE A 157 -0.33 -1.10 -5.48
CA PHE A 157 -0.94 -2.13 -4.64
C PHE A 157 -1.22 -3.42 -5.40
N ALA A 158 -1.67 -3.34 -6.65
CA ALA A 158 -1.87 -4.53 -7.48
C ALA A 158 -0.56 -5.29 -7.70
N VAL A 159 0.55 -4.59 -7.92
CA VAL A 159 1.88 -5.22 -8.07
C VAL A 159 2.39 -5.80 -6.75
N MET A 160 2.22 -5.10 -5.62
CA MET A 160 2.59 -5.61 -4.31
C MET A 160 1.80 -6.88 -3.93
N ALA A 161 0.49 -6.85 -4.14
CA ALA A 161 -0.41 -7.95 -3.79
C ALA A 161 -0.41 -9.08 -4.83
N GLY A 162 0.14 -8.84 -6.02
CA GLY A 162 0.08 -9.76 -7.16
C GLY A 162 -1.26 -9.78 -7.89
N ALA A 163 -2.26 -9.03 -7.42
CA ALA A 163 -3.57 -8.88 -8.04
C ALA A 163 -4.24 -7.58 -7.57
N PRO A 164 -5.19 -7.02 -8.34
CA PRO A 164 -5.94 -5.84 -7.92
C PRO A 164 -6.66 -6.05 -6.58
N ILE A 165 -6.52 -5.08 -5.66
CA ILE A 165 -7.29 -5.07 -4.41
C ILE A 165 -8.70 -4.55 -4.70
N VAL A 166 -9.67 -5.45 -4.72
CA VAL A 166 -11.08 -5.13 -5.04
C VAL A 166 -11.76 -4.31 -3.92
N ALA A 167 -11.33 -4.52 -2.67
CA ALA A 167 -11.90 -3.80 -1.53
C ALA A 167 -11.54 -2.30 -1.58
N GLY A 168 -12.57 -1.45 -1.52
CA GLY A 168 -12.43 0.00 -1.63
C GLY A 168 -11.50 0.60 -0.55
N LYS A 169 -10.71 1.63 -0.91
CA LYS A 169 -9.67 2.17 -0.03
C LYS A 169 -10.16 2.72 1.32
N LYS A 170 -11.43 3.14 1.37
CA LYS A 170 -12.09 3.69 2.57
C LYS A 170 -12.73 2.64 3.47
N THR A 171 -12.68 1.35 3.11
CA THR A 171 -13.23 0.27 3.94
C THR A 171 -12.17 -0.31 4.87
N ASP A 172 -12.59 -0.94 5.97
CA ASP A 172 -11.68 -1.63 6.88
C ASP A 172 -10.96 -2.79 6.19
N GLU A 173 -11.68 -3.55 5.38
CA GLU A 173 -11.12 -4.63 4.55
C GLU A 173 -10.07 -4.09 3.57
N GLY A 174 -10.37 -3.00 2.86
CA GLY A 174 -9.45 -2.37 1.92
C GLY A 174 -8.21 -1.81 2.59
N ARG A 175 -8.34 -1.28 3.81
CA ARG A 175 -7.22 -0.82 4.63
C ARG A 175 -6.33 -1.99 5.07
N VAL A 176 -6.92 -3.07 5.56
CA VAL A 176 -6.19 -4.29 5.97
C VAL A 176 -5.44 -4.89 4.78
N ALA A 177 -6.07 -4.98 3.61
CA ALA A 177 -5.45 -5.51 2.40
C ALA A 177 -4.24 -4.68 1.96
N ARG A 178 -4.34 -3.35 1.98
CA ARG A 178 -3.23 -2.43 1.63
C ARG A 178 -2.07 -2.49 2.63
N LEU A 179 -2.36 -2.59 3.93
CA LEU A 179 -1.34 -2.80 4.95
C LEU A 179 -0.61 -4.13 4.77
N ALA A 180 -1.34 -5.20 4.43
CA ALA A 180 -0.75 -6.50 4.13
C ALA A 180 0.14 -6.45 2.87
N ALA A 181 -0.30 -5.74 1.83
CA ALA A 181 0.46 -5.54 0.60
C ALA A 181 1.78 -4.78 0.86
N LEU A 182 1.75 -3.69 1.65
CA LEU A 182 2.95 -2.97 2.06
C LEU A 182 3.91 -3.87 2.84
N ALA A 183 3.39 -4.63 3.81
CA ALA A 183 4.21 -5.54 4.61
C ALA A 183 4.88 -6.63 3.75
N ALA A 184 4.13 -7.21 2.81
CA ALA A 184 4.66 -8.18 1.84
C ALA A 184 5.75 -7.58 0.95
N ALA A 185 5.62 -6.29 0.61
CA ALA A 185 6.60 -5.53 -0.16
C ALA A 185 7.80 -5.03 0.67
N GLY A 186 7.92 -5.45 1.94
CA GLY A 186 9.04 -5.06 2.81
C GLY A 186 8.89 -3.70 3.48
N LEU A 187 7.71 -3.08 3.42
CA LEU A 187 7.41 -1.81 4.09
C LEU A 187 6.54 -2.06 5.33
N PRO A 188 7.12 -1.98 6.54
CA PRO A 188 6.35 -2.07 7.78
C PRO A 188 5.31 -0.96 7.88
N SER A 189 4.28 -1.18 8.71
CA SER A 189 3.23 -0.18 8.94
C SER A 189 3.83 1.19 9.27
N PRO A 190 3.32 2.28 8.66
CA PRO A 190 3.80 3.63 8.92
C PRO A 190 3.63 4.01 10.40
N SER A 191 4.41 4.98 10.86
CA SER A 191 4.43 5.40 12.26
C SER A 191 3.06 5.90 12.77
N VAL A 192 2.25 6.46 11.86
CA VAL A 192 0.93 7.03 12.13
C VAL A 192 0.04 6.73 10.93
N LEU A 193 -1.20 6.32 11.18
CA LEU A 193 -2.20 6.02 10.13
C LEU A 193 -3.30 7.09 10.04
N ASN A 194 -3.37 8.03 10.96
CA ASN A 194 -4.32 9.15 10.90
C ASN A 194 -3.81 10.35 11.72
N GLY A 195 -4.23 11.54 11.34
CA GLY A 195 -3.88 12.77 12.04
C GLY A 195 -4.92 13.86 11.81
N SER A 196 -4.66 15.07 12.31
CA SER A 196 -5.49 16.23 11.98
C SER A 196 -5.28 16.60 10.51
N GLY A 197 -6.23 16.27 9.64
CA GLY A 197 -6.25 16.73 8.25
C GLY A 197 -5.90 15.69 7.18
N TYR A 198 -5.63 14.44 7.56
CA TYR A 198 -5.44 13.33 6.61
C TYR A 198 -6.03 12.03 7.15
N ALA A 199 -6.47 11.16 6.24
CA ALA A 199 -7.04 9.86 6.52
C ALA A 199 -6.04 8.72 6.28
N ALA A 200 -6.44 7.51 6.63
CA ALA A 200 -5.58 6.33 6.50
C ALA A 200 -5.34 5.95 5.03
N ASP A 201 -6.31 6.16 4.15
CA ASP A 201 -6.13 6.00 2.72
C ASP A 201 -5.04 6.93 2.19
N ASP A 202 -5.05 8.21 2.55
CA ASP A 202 -4.04 9.17 2.08
C ASP A 202 -2.61 8.74 2.47
N VAL A 203 -2.43 8.25 3.70
CA VAL A 203 -1.13 7.74 4.18
C VAL A 203 -0.70 6.49 3.40
N LEU A 204 -1.65 5.59 3.12
CA LEU A 204 -1.37 4.34 2.41
C LEU A 204 -1.02 4.62 0.94
N ASP A 205 -1.72 5.55 0.30
CA ASP A 205 -1.45 5.99 -1.08
C ASP A 205 -0.08 6.68 -1.16
N ALA A 206 0.27 7.54 -0.18
CA ALA A 206 1.62 8.10 -0.06
C ALA A 206 2.70 7.01 0.16
N CYS A 207 2.43 5.97 0.96
CA CYS A 207 3.36 4.85 1.12
C CYS A 207 3.54 4.05 -0.18
N ALA A 208 2.47 3.86 -0.94
CA ALA A 208 2.52 3.19 -2.24
C ALA A 208 3.34 4.00 -3.25
N ALA A 209 3.18 5.32 -3.28
CA ALA A 209 4.02 6.20 -4.09
C ALA A 209 5.50 6.13 -3.65
N ALA A 210 5.79 6.12 -2.35
CA ALA A 210 7.15 6.06 -1.83
C ALA A 210 7.84 4.74 -2.20
N TRP A 211 7.10 3.63 -2.15
CA TRP A 211 7.57 2.34 -2.63
C TRP A 211 7.95 2.37 -4.11
N THR A 212 7.10 2.96 -4.95
CA THR A 212 7.40 3.13 -6.39
C THR A 212 8.64 3.99 -6.60
N ALA A 213 8.81 5.07 -5.83
CA ALA A 213 10.01 5.91 -5.87
C ALA A 213 11.27 5.09 -5.54
N ALA A 214 11.23 4.27 -4.48
CA ALA A 214 12.35 3.42 -4.10
C ALA A 214 12.70 2.43 -5.21
N ARG A 215 11.71 1.72 -5.78
CA ARG A 215 11.92 0.84 -6.94
C ARG A 215 12.51 1.58 -8.13
N ARG A 216 12.07 2.80 -8.39
CA ARG A 216 12.61 3.63 -9.47
C ARG A 216 14.08 3.99 -9.25
N MET A 217 14.48 4.26 -8.01
CA MET A 217 15.88 4.53 -7.67
C MET A 217 16.75 3.28 -7.74
N ASN A 218 16.18 2.11 -7.45
CA ASN A 218 16.86 0.82 -7.59
C ASN A 218 17.00 0.35 -9.05
N GLY A 219 16.19 0.91 -9.97
CA GLY A 219 16.10 0.45 -11.36
C GLY A 219 15.12 -0.72 -11.55
N ASP A 220 14.29 -1.02 -10.55
CA ASP A 220 13.30 -2.10 -10.55
C ASP A 220 11.93 -1.67 -11.07
N ALA A 221 11.67 -0.36 -11.18
CA ALA A 221 10.40 0.17 -11.69
C ALA A 221 10.43 0.34 -13.21
N HIS A 222 9.30 0.09 -13.86
CA HIS A 222 9.12 0.30 -15.29
C HIS A 222 8.07 1.39 -15.58
N PRO A 223 8.20 2.14 -16.69
CA PRO A 223 7.25 3.18 -17.05
C PRO A 223 6.05 2.64 -17.83
N LEU A 224 4.93 3.36 -17.76
CA LEU A 224 3.76 3.19 -18.61
C LEU A 224 3.36 4.57 -19.17
N PRO A 225 3.38 4.78 -20.50
CA PRO A 225 3.86 3.85 -21.53
C PRO A 225 5.39 3.64 -21.49
N ASP A 226 5.87 2.56 -22.13
CA ASP A 226 7.28 2.30 -22.41
C ASP A 226 7.52 2.33 -23.95
N PRO A 227 8.30 3.30 -24.49
CA PRO A 227 9.08 4.31 -23.77
C PRO A 227 8.19 5.43 -23.17
N PRO A 228 8.66 6.10 -22.08
CA PRO A 228 8.02 7.27 -21.52
C PRO A 228 7.76 8.34 -22.57
N GLN A 229 6.62 9.02 -22.46
CA GLN A 229 6.33 10.17 -23.29
C GLN A 229 6.96 11.43 -22.70
N THR A 230 6.99 12.51 -23.47
CA THR A 230 7.48 13.80 -23.01
C THR A 230 6.55 14.87 -23.55
N PHE A 231 6.06 15.72 -22.66
CA PHE A 231 5.22 16.85 -23.04
C PHE A 231 6.01 17.90 -23.82
N ALA A 232 5.31 18.83 -24.48
CA ALA A 232 5.94 19.87 -25.31
C ALA A 232 6.86 20.81 -24.51
N ASP A 233 6.67 20.91 -23.19
CA ASP A 233 7.51 21.65 -22.26
C ASP A 233 8.75 20.85 -21.78
N GLY A 234 8.95 19.63 -22.28
CA GLY A 234 10.10 18.79 -21.94
C GLY A 234 10.00 18.11 -20.57
N ILE A 235 8.80 18.00 -20.01
CA ILE A 235 8.54 17.22 -18.79
C ILE A 235 8.22 15.78 -19.18
N PRO A 236 8.94 14.77 -18.63
CA PRO A 236 8.61 13.37 -18.86
C PRO A 236 7.23 13.03 -18.31
N ALA A 237 6.47 12.24 -19.06
CA ALA A 237 5.13 11.80 -18.73
C ALA A 237 5.08 10.27 -18.79
N ALA A 238 5.07 9.65 -17.62
CA ALA A 238 4.88 8.21 -17.48
C ALA A 238 4.47 7.88 -16.05
N ILE A 239 3.56 6.91 -15.95
CA ILE A 239 3.23 6.25 -14.69
C ILE A 239 4.34 5.24 -14.40
N TRP A 240 4.93 5.31 -13.23
CA TRP A 240 5.93 4.33 -12.80
C TRP A 240 5.30 3.25 -11.94
N VAL A 241 5.79 2.02 -12.10
CA VAL A 241 5.33 0.82 -11.37
C VAL A 241 6.51 -0.02 -10.95
#